data_AF-A0A067GQS9-F1
#
_entry.id   AF-A0A067GQS9-F1
#
_cell.length_a   1.000
_cell.length_b   1.000
_cell.length_c   1.000
_cell.angle_alpha   90.00
_cell.angle_beta   90.00
_cell.angle_gamma   90.00
#
_symmetry.space_group_name_H-M   'P 1'
#
loop_
_entity.id
_entity.type
_entity.pdbx_description
1 polymer ?
#
loop_
_entity_poly.entity_id
_entity_poly.type
_entity_poly.pdbx_seq_one_letter_code
_entity_poly.pdbx_strand_id
1 'polypeptide(L)'
;QCDGRLVVDFLCETLAIPYLPPYKQASSNFSSGANFAVAGSTAFSHDLFAKSIGNRLMWKGIPLDFQVQIEWFRRFMREVACKGMSDSECKAEIENALFWVGEIGGSDYARTFGSSISHELLTKLTLGQISKIVKSLLDNGAKYIVVQGLPPLGCCPLEMFLSKAFDRDQMGCASTCNALVQSHNDNLQKMILEWQKQYPNCVIAYADFWRAFETILTHYKDYEFDEPFKACCGAGGPLNFNMHSLCGSIGTSTCTDPSRLMHWDGIHLTEAMYKHIADLFLNQGYCKPSFQELVKKKRGM
;
A
#
# COMPACT_ATOMS: atom_id res chain seq x y z
N GLN A 1 1.38 4.49 -9.77
CA GLN A 1 2.39 4.43 -10.85
C GLN A 1 3.73 4.74 -10.23
N CYS A 2 4.81 4.09 -10.65
CA CYS A 2 6.17 4.45 -10.25
C CYS A 2 7.07 4.26 -11.48
N ASP A 3 8.35 4.58 -11.36
CA ASP A 3 9.37 4.38 -12.40
C ASP A 3 9.84 2.93 -12.53
N GLY A 4 9.34 2.00 -11.73
CA GLY A 4 9.67 0.59 -11.87
C GLY A 4 8.96 -0.34 -10.88
N ARG A 5 9.73 -1.00 -10.03
CA ARG A 5 9.31 -2.02 -9.07
C ARG A 5 8.73 -1.43 -7.78
N LEU A 6 7.77 -2.15 -7.22
CA LEU A 6 7.13 -1.87 -5.93
C LEU A 6 7.66 -2.83 -4.85
N VAL A 7 7.28 -2.59 -3.60
CA VAL A 7 7.61 -3.47 -2.45
C VAL A 7 7.31 -4.95 -2.72
N VAL A 8 6.19 -5.26 -3.38
CA VAL A 8 5.80 -6.64 -3.70
C VAL A 8 6.74 -7.31 -4.72
N ASP A 9 7.37 -6.54 -5.60
CA ASP A 9 8.32 -7.08 -6.58
C ASP A 9 9.65 -7.41 -5.89
N PHE A 10 10.13 -6.52 -5.01
CA PHE A 10 11.31 -6.78 -4.16
C PHE A 10 11.08 -7.93 -3.15
N LEU A 11 9.84 -8.13 -2.70
CA LEU A 11 9.45 -9.32 -1.94
C LEU A 11 9.66 -10.59 -2.77
N CYS A 12 9.24 -10.60 -4.05
CA CYS A 12 9.43 -11.75 -4.93
C CYS A 12 10.93 -12.05 -5.16
N GLU A 13 11.74 -11.02 -5.36
CA GLU A 13 13.20 -11.15 -5.46
C GLU A 13 13.81 -11.76 -4.20
N THR A 14 13.40 -11.26 -3.03
CA THR A 14 13.90 -11.74 -1.72
C THR A 14 13.51 -13.20 -1.46
N LEU A 15 12.33 -13.61 -1.93
CA LEU A 15 11.85 -14.99 -1.83
C LEU A 15 12.35 -15.90 -2.96
N ALA A 16 13.08 -15.36 -3.94
CA ALA A 16 13.54 -16.04 -5.15
C ALA A 16 12.38 -16.70 -5.94
N ILE A 17 11.25 -16.00 -6.06
CA ILE A 17 10.09 -16.43 -6.84
C ILE A 17 9.85 -15.49 -8.03
N PRO A 18 9.18 -15.95 -9.11
CA PRO A 18 8.73 -15.07 -10.18
C PRO A 18 7.83 -13.93 -9.69
N TYR A 19 7.87 -12.78 -10.35
CA TYR A 19 6.96 -11.67 -10.08
C TYR A 19 5.49 -12.11 -10.23
N LEU A 20 4.63 -11.53 -9.39
CA LEU A 20 3.22 -11.87 -9.36
C LEU A 20 2.49 -11.22 -10.55
N PRO A 21 1.93 -12.01 -11.50
CA PRO A 21 1.16 -11.44 -12.58
C PRO A 21 -0.14 -10.79 -12.05
N PRO A 22 -0.57 -9.66 -12.63
CA PRO A 22 -1.89 -9.10 -12.36
C PRO A 22 -2.99 -10.14 -12.64
N TYR A 23 -3.92 -10.33 -11.71
CA TYR A 23 -5.01 -11.32 -11.84
C TYR A 23 -5.83 -11.16 -13.13
N LYS A 24 -5.98 -9.92 -13.62
CA LYS A 24 -6.73 -9.63 -14.86
C LYS A 24 -5.94 -9.86 -16.15
N GLN A 25 -4.66 -10.20 -16.08
CA GLN A 25 -3.87 -10.49 -17.26
C GLN A 25 -4.26 -11.85 -17.83
N ALA A 26 -4.78 -11.85 -19.06
CA ALA A 26 -5.18 -13.07 -19.76
C ALA A 26 -3.99 -14.03 -19.95
N SER A 27 -4.26 -15.33 -19.81
CA SER A 27 -3.29 -16.41 -20.06
C SER A 27 -2.01 -16.35 -19.20
N SER A 28 -2.10 -15.82 -17.98
CA SER A 28 -0.96 -15.77 -17.04
C SER A 28 -0.76 -17.10 -16.31
N ASN A 29 0.51 -17.41 -15.99
CA ASN A 29 0.84 -18.50 -15.09
C ASN A 29 0.82 -18.00 -13.63
N PHE A 30 -0.11 -18.52 -12.84
CA PHE A 30 -0.30 -18.15 -11.44
C PHE A 30 0.34 -19.12 -10.44
N SER A 31 1.22 -20.02 -10.89
CA SER A 31 1.84 -21.05 -10.03
C SER A 31 2.65 -20.48 -8.87
N SER A 32 3.12 -19.23 -8.97
CA SER A 32 3.88 -18.54 -7.92
C SER A 32 3.06 -17.46 -7.18
N GLY A 33 1.76 -17.37 -7.48
CA GLY A 33 0.84 -16.38 -6.90
C GLY A 33 0.22 -15.44 -7.92
N ALA A 34 -0.56 -14.48 -7.43
CA ALA A 34 -1.30 -13.51 -8.24
C ALA A 34 -1.37 -12.15 -7.53
N ASN A 35 -1.37 -11.06 -8.29
CA ASN A 35 -1.55 -9.71 -7.77
C ASN A 35 -2.98 -9.20 -8.06
N PHE A 36 -3.72 -8.88 -6.99
CA PHE A 36 -5.11 -8.38 -7.08
C PHE A 36 -5.21 -6.86 -6.93
N ALA A 37 -4.09 -6.17 -6.68
CA ALA A 37 -4.08 -4.74 -6.44
C ALA A 37 -4.49 -3.96 -7.70
N VAL A 38 -5.21 -2.85 -7.48
CA VAL A 38 -5.61 -1.92 -8.53
C VAL A 38 -5.25 -0.51 -8.10
N ALA A 39 -4.57 0.22 -8.98
CA ALA A 39 -4.19 1.60 -8.73
C ALA A 39 -5.44 2.46 -8.44
N GLY A 40 -5.36 3.26 -7.37
CA GLY A 40 -6.41 4.20 -7.00
C GLY A 40 -7.62 3.58 -6.30
N SER A 41 -7.63 2.27 -6.03
CA SER A 41 -8.73 1.61 -5.31
C SER A 41 -9.04 2.26 -3.97
N THR A 42 -10.29 2.16 -3.56
CA THR A 42 -10.86 2.92 -2.43
C THR A 42 -11.73 2.05 -1.54
N ALA A 43 -11.85 2.43 -0.28
CA ALA A 43 -12.80 1.86 0.67
C ALA A 43 -14.23 2.41 0.49
N PHE A 44 -14.37 3.53 -0.23
CA PHE A 44 -15.66 4.11 -0.56
C PHE A 44 -16.40 3.23 -1.58
N SER A 45 -17.70 3.03 -1.37
CA SER A 45 -18.55 2.48 -2.42
C SER A 45 -18.65 3.48 -3.57
N HIS A 46 -18.99 2.99 -4.76
CA HIS A 46 -19.23 3.81 -5.94
C HIS A 46 -20.16 5.01 -5.64
N ASP A 47 -21.28 4.77 -4.97
CA ASP A 47 -22.27 5.81 -4.65
C ASP A 47 -21.76 6.84 -3.64
N LEU A 48 -21.03 6.39 -2.61
CA LEU A 48 -20.45 7.27 -1.62
C LEU A 48 -19.35 8.14 -2.24
N PHE A 49 -18.49 7.54 -3.08
CA PHE A 49 -17.48 8.26 -3.83
C PHE A 49 -18.11 9.34 -4.72
N ALA A 50 -19.11 8.99 -5.51
CA ALA A 50 -19.78 9.91 -6.43
C ALA A 50 -20.47 11.09 -5.71
N LYS A 51 -21.00 10.88 -4.50
CA LYS A 51 -21.73 11.91 -3.73
C LYS A 51 -20.82 12.79 -2.87
N SER A 52 -19.79 12.19 -2.27
CA SER A 52 -19.01 12.84 -1.20
C SER A 52 -17.62 13.28 -1.61
N ILE A 53 -17.09 12.75 -2.72
CA ILE A 53 -15.83 13.19 -3.32
C ILE A 53 -16.17 14.08 -4.52
N GLY A 54 -16.43 15.36 -4.24
CA GLY A 54 -16.83 16.35 -5.25
C GLY A 54 -15.73 16.71 -6.25
N ASN A 55 -14.46 16.42 -5.92
CA ASN A 55 -13.32 16.66 -6.78
C ASN A 55 -12.76 15.32 -7.29
N ARG A 56 -12.93 15.06 -8.59
CA ARG A 56 -12.26 13.98 -9.32
C ARG A 56 -10.78 14.29 -9.55
N LEU A 57 -10.12 14.90 -8.56
CA LEU A 57 -8.72 15.26 -8.63
C LEU A 57 -7.96 13.98 -8.94
N MET A 58 -7.22 13.99 -10.06
CA MET A 58 -6.35 12.89 -10.48
C MET A 58 -7.00 11.61 -11.01
N TRP A 59 -8.33 11.53 -11.16
CA TRP A 59 -8.95 10.34 -11.77
C TRP A 59 -10.18 10.67 -12.61
N LYS A 60 -10.19 10.26 -13.88
CA LYS A 60 -11.29 10.58 -14.81
C LYS A 60 -12.58 9.77 -14.56
N GLY A 61 -12.52 8.69 -13.77
CA GLY A 61 -13.66 7.79 -13.49
C GLY A 61 -14.05 7.69 -12.01
N ILE A 62 -14.80 6.65 -11.66
CA ILE A 62 -15.01 6.23 -10.27
C ILE A 62 -14.06 5.04 -10.02
N PRO A 63 -13.18 5.09 -9.00
CA PRO A 63 -12.25 4.00 -8.75
C PRO A 63 -12.96 2.70 -8.35
N LEU A 64 -12.32 1.55 -8.60
CA LEU A 64 -12.82 0.27 -8.11
C LEU A 64 -12.62 0.18 -6.60
N ASP A 65 -13.65 -0.27 -5.88
CA ASP A 65 -13.54 -0.47 -4.45
C ASP A 65 -12.76 -1.74 -4.08
N PHE A 66 -12.36 -1.87 -2.81
CA PHE A 66 -11.66 -3.07 -2.33
C PHE A 66 -12.52 -4.34 -2.34
N GLN A 67 -13.86 -4.25 -2.41
CA GLN A 67 -14.71 -5.45 -2.52
C GLN A 67 -14.51 -6.14 -3.87
N VAL A 68 -14.29 -5.39 -4.94
CA VAL A 68 -13.98 -5.96 -6.26
C VAL A 68 -12.72 -6.83 -6.20
N GLN A 69 -11.68 -6.42 -5.45
CA GLN A 69 -10.46 -7.21 -5.28
C GLN A 69 -10.72 -8.50 -4.49
N ILE A 70 -11.60 -8.47 -3.47
CA ILE A 70 -12.05 -9.66 -2.73
C ILE A 70 -12.82 -10.62 -3.64
N GLU A 71 -13.73 -10.10 -4.48
CA GLU A 71 -14.48 -10.92 -5.44
C GLU A 71 -13.55 -11.59 -6.44
N TRP A 72 -12.54 -10.87 -6.94
CA TRP A 72 -11.51 -11.42 -7.80
C TRP A 72 -10.69 -12.51 -7.12
N PHE A 73 -10.27 -12.30 -5.87
CA PHE A 73 -9.59 -13.32 -5.09
C PHE A 73 -10.46 -14.57 -4.92
N ARG A 74 -11.72 -14.42 -4.49
CA ARG A 74 -12.67 -15.54 -4.35
C ARG A 74 -12.87 -16.29 -5.66
N ARG A 75 -12.96 -15.56 -6.77
CA ARG A 75 -13.08 -16.14 -8.10
C ARG A 75 -11.82 -16.89 -8.52
N PHE A 76 -10.64 -16.30 -8.28
CA PHE A 76 -9.34 -16.93 -8.52
C PHE A 76 -9.21 -18.24 -7.75
N MET A 77 -9.57 -18.26 -6.47
CA MET A 77 -9.53 -19.47 -5.66
C MET A 77 -10.39 -20.58 -6.26
N ARG A 78 -11.64 -20.28 -6.67
CA ARG A 78 -12.55 -21.29 -7.25
C ARG A 78 -12.17 -21.73 -8.66
N GLU A 79 -11.77 -20.81 -9.52
CA GLU A 79 -11.64 -21.04 -10.97
C GLU A 79 -10.20 -21.32 -11.41
N VAL A 80 -9.20 -21.03 -10.57
CA VAL A 80 -7.78 -21.14 -10.93
C VAL A 80 -7.02 -21.94 -9.87
N ALA A 81 -6.84 -21.40 -8.66
CA ALA A 81 -5.94 -22.00 -7.67
C ALA A 81 -6.43 -23.36 -7.16
N CYS A 82 -7.73 -23.50 -6.87
CA CYS A 82 -8.31 -24.74 -6.37
C CYS A 82 -9.10 -25.52 -7.42
N LYS A 83 -8.94 -25.18 -8.70
CA LYS A 83 -9.70 -25.84 -9.76
C LYS A 83 -9.30 -27.31 -9.86
N GLY A 84 -10.27 -28.20 -9.61
CA GLY A 84 -10.06 -29.64 -9.65
C GLY A 84 -9.39 -30.23 -8.40
N MET A 85 -9.17 -29.41 -7.37
CA MET A 85 -8.69 -29.85 -6.05
C MET A 85 -9.87 -30.19 -5.15
N SER A 86 -9.67 -31.12 -4.23
CA SER A 86 -10.55 -31.32 -3.08
C SER A 86 -10.44 -30.15 -2.09
N ASP A 87 -11.43 -30.00 -1.22
CA ASP A 87 -11.43 -28.94 -0.20
C ASP A 87 -10.19 -28.98 0.70
N SER A 88 -9.70 -30.18 1.03
CA SER A 88 -8.49 -30.35 1.85
C SER A 88 -7.21 -29.97 1.12
N GLU A 89 -7.10 -30.27 -0.18
CA GLU A 89 -5.95 -29.89 -1.01
C GLU A 89 -5.91 -28.37 -1.19
N CYS A 90 -7.06 -27.78 -1.54
CA CYS A 90 -7.20 -26.33 -1.65
C CYS A 90 -6.84 -25.61 -0.34
N LYS A 91 -7.32 -26.14 0.79
CA LYS A 91 -7.00 -25.59 2.11
C LYS A 91 -5.50 -25.68 2.41
N ALA A 92 -4.84 -26.78 2.06
CA ALA A 92 -3.40 -26.93 2.25
C ALA A 92 -2.60 -25.90 1.45
N GLU A 93 -3.02 -25.57 0.22
CA GLU A 93 -2.42 -24.50 -0.58
C GLU A 93 -2.57 -23.12 0.10
N ILE A 94 -3.76 -22.80 0.60
CA ILE A 94 -4.03 -21.54 1.33
C ILE A 94 -3.19 -21.46 2.62
N GLU A 95 -3.13 -22.55 3.38
CA GLU A 95 -2.35 -22.64 4.61
C GLU A 95 -0.85 -22.43 4.37
N ASN A 96 -0.37 -22.74 3.16
CA ASN A 96 1.02 -22.58 2.76
C ASN A 96 1.30 -21.22 2.08
N ALA A 97 0.28 -20.49 1.62
CA ALA A 97 0.46 -19.22 0.93
C ALA A 97 0.84 -18.06 1.88
N LEU A 98 1.59 -17.08 1.35
CA LEU A 98 1.80 -15.78 1.98
C LEU A 98 0.81 -14.78 1.38
N PHE A 99 0.06 -14.10 2.23
CA PHE A 99 -0.84 -13.02 1.83
C PHE A 99 -0.27 -11.67 2.25
N TRP A 100 0.00 -10.80 1.28
CA TRP A 100 0.39 -9.41 1.54
C TRP A 100 -0.81 -8.49 1.31
N VAL A 101 -1.33 -7.89 2.38
CA VAL A 101 -2.52 -7.05 2.37
C VAL A 101 -2.10 -5.60 2.62
N GLY A 102 -2.23 -4.78 1.59
CA GLY A 102 -1.91 -3.35 1.66
C GLY A 102 -1.09 -2.87 0.49
N GLU A 103 -0.93 -1.56 0.32
CA GLU A 103 -1.37 -0.50 1.24
C GLU A 103 -2.84 -0.06 0.99
N ILE A 104 -3.75 -0.37 1.92
CA ILE A 104 -5.19 -0.08 1.79
C ILE A 104 -5.52 1.20 2.55
N GLY A 105 -6.03 2.21 1.85
CA GLY A 105 -6.43 3.49 2.42
C GLY A 105 -5.65 4.68 1.87
N GLY A 106 -4.43 4.49 1.34
CA GLY A 106 -3.60 5.62 0.87
C GLY A 106 -4.30 6.50 -0.17
N SER A 107 -5.03 5.88 -1.10
CA SER A 107 -5.83 6.58 -2.10
C SER A 107 -7.11 7.24 -1.55
N ASP A 108 -7.60 6.79 -0.40
CA ASP A 108 -8.75 7.37 0.28
C ASP A 108 -8.34 8.65 1.04
N TYR A 109 -7.24 8.58 1.81
CA TYR A 109 -6.69 9.72 2.55
C TYR A 109 -6.20 10.84 1.62
N ALA A 110 -5.49 10.49 0.54
CA ALA A 110 -5.00 11.46 -0.46
C ALA A 110 -6.11 12.20 -1.25
N ARG A 111 -7.38 11.78 -1.09
CA ARG A 111 -8.55 12.39 -1.76
C ARG A 111 -9.50 13.10 -0.81
N THR A 112 -9.10 13.30 0.44
CA THR A 112 -9.93 13.96 1.46
C THR A 112 -10.03 15.47 1.27
N PHE A 113 -9.08 16.07 0.55
CA PHE A 113 -9.08 17.51 0.30
C PHE A 113 -10.35 17.96 -0.43
N GLY A 114 -11.10 18.87 0.18
CA GLY A 114 -12.37 19.37 -0.35
C GLY A 114 -13.54 18.36 -0.29
N SER A 115 -13.37 17.22 0.37
CA SER A 115 -14.46 16.27 0.62
C SER A 115 -15.27 16.65 1.85
N SER A 116 -16.53 16.22 1.90
CA SER A 116 -17.39 16.35 3.09
C SER A 116 -17.28 15.14 4.05
N ILE A 117 -16.35 14.22 3.78
CA ILE A 117 -16.21 12.97 4.54
C ILE A 117 -15.46 13.27 5.83
N SER A 118 -16.05 12.89 6.97
CA SER A 118 -15.36 13.01 8.25
C SER A 118 -14.21 12.01 8.35
N HIS A 119 -13.14 12.42 9.04
CA HIS A 119 -11.98 11.55 9.28
C HIS A 119 -12.34 10.26 10.02
N GLU A 120 -13.31 10.31 10.94
CA GLU A 120 -13.83 9.13 11.62
C GLU A 120 -14.47 8.14 10.65
N LEU A 121 -15.33 8.63 9.73
CA LEU A 121 -15.98 7.79 8.73
C LEU A 121 -14.94 7.17 7.78
N LEU A 122 -13.98 7.96 7.31
CA LEU A 122 -12.89 7.48 6.47
C LEU A 122 -12.09 6.36 7.15
N THR A 123 -11.67 6.59 8.39
CA THR A 123 -10.89 5.61 9.17
C THR A 123 -11.71 4.33 9.39
N LYS A 124 -12.99 4.47 9.74
CA LYS A 124 -13.90 3.34 9.93
C LYS A 124 -14.09 2.52 8.64
N LEU A 125 -14.24 3.19 7.50
CA LEU A 125 -14.42 2.51 6.21
C LEU A 125 -13.17 1.76 5.79
N THR A 126 -12.02 2.42 5.83
CA THR A 126 -10.72 1.83 5.42
C THR A 126 -10.34 0.64 6.31
N LEU A 127 -10.36 0.80 7.64
CA LEU A 127 -10.12 -0.30 8.58
C LEU A 127 -11.17 -1.41 8.46
N GLY A 128 -12.43 -1.05 8.19
CA GLY A 128 -13.50 -2.02 7.93
C GLY A 128 -13.24 -2.89 6.70
N GLN A 129 -12.65 -2.34 5.63
CA GLN A 129 -12.25 -3.11 4.45
C GLN A 129 -11.08 -4.03 4.74
N ILE A 130 -10.04 -3.53 5.42
CA ILE A 130 -8.88 -4.35 5.84
C ILE A 130 -9.37 -5.53 6.69
N SER A 131 -10.25 -5.26 7.66
CA SER A 131 -10.84 -6.31 8.52
C SER A 131 -11.57 -7.38 7.72
N LYS A 132 -12.39 -7.00 6.75
CA LYS A 132 -13.12 -7.95 5.89
C LYS A 132 -12.16 -8.83 5.07
N ILE A 133 -11.09 -8.25 4.53
CA ILE A 133 -10.09 -8.99 3.75
C ILE A 133 -9.37 -9.98 4.66
N VAL A 134 -8.76 -9.50 5.74
CA VAL A 134 -7.96 -10.32 6.64
C VAL A 134 -8.81 -11.43 7.27
N LYS A 135 -10.02 -11.11 7.73
CA LYS A 135 -10.94 -12.12 8.25
C LYS A 135 -11.32 -13.16 7.20
N SER A 136 -11.62 -12.73 5.97
CA SER A 136 -11.91 -13.68 4.88
C SER A 136 -10.73 -14.60 4.59
N LEU A 137 -9.48 -14.12 4.69
CA LEU A 137 -8.29 -14.96 4.53
C LEU A 137 -8.15 -15.97 5.67
N LEU A 138 -8.26 -15.50 6.92
CA LEU A 138 -8.15 -16.34 8.12
C LEU A 138 -9.25 -17.41 8.18
N ASP A 139 -10.50 -17.05 7.89
CA ASP A 139 -11.64 -17.98 7.87
C ASP A 139 -11.49 -19.07 6.78
N ASN A 140 -10.66 -18.83 5.75
CA ASN A 140 -10.34 -19.79 4.70
C ASN A 140 -9.01 -20.54 4.93
N GLY A 141 -8.37 -20.36 6.09
CA GLY A 141 -7.19 -21.13 6.51
C GLY A 141 -5.85 -20.44 6.24
N ALA A 142 -5.81 -19.16 5.87
CA ALA A 142 -4.55 -18.45 5.71
C ALA A 142 -3.75 -18.43 7.03
N LYS A 143 -2.47 -18.83 6.98
CA LYS A 143 -1.59 -18.85 8.16
C LYS A 143 -0.54 -17.74 8.19
N TYR A 144 -0.17 -17.20 7.03
CA TYR A 144 0.91 -16.21 6.91
C TYR A 144 0.38 -14.95 6.23
N ILE A 145 0.21 -13.89 7.01
CA ILE A 145 -0.39 -12.64 6.53
C ILE A 145 0.53 -11.49 6.92
N VAL A 146 0.90 -10.65 5.96
CA VAL A 146 1.49 -9.33 6.22
C VAL A 146 0.41 -8.28 5.96
N VAL A 147 0.18 -7.41 6.92
CA VAL A 147 -0.73 -6.26 6.81
C VAL A 147 0.11 -4.99 6.85
N GLN A 148 0.16 -4.28 5.73
CA GLN A 148 0.98 -3.09 5.57
C GLN A 148 0.22 -1.84 6.00
N GLY A 149 0.83 -1.06 6.90
CA GLY A 149 0.32 0.27 7.28
C GLY A 149 0.56 1.32 6.20
N LEU A 150 0.02 2.52 6.42
CA LEU A 150 0.20 3.67 5.54
C LEU A 150 1.53 4.40 5.85
N PRO A 151 2.24 4.97 4.86
CA PRO A 151 3.34 5.91 5.07
C PRO A 151 2.80 7.28 5.51
N PRO A 152 3.66 8.23 5.93
CA PRO A 152 3.22 9.60 6.20
C PRO A 152 2.80 10.31 4.90
N LEU A 153 1.54 10.16 4.50
CA LEU A 153 1.01 10.72 3.25
C LEU A 153 1.11 12.24 3.20
N GLY A 154 1.16 12.93 4.35
CA GLY A 154 1.41 14.37 4.42
C GLY A 154 2.78 14.78 3.87
N CYS A 155 3.71 13.85 3.71
CA CYS A 155 5.01 14.09 3.09
C CYS A 155 4.97 14.04 1.56
N CYS A 156 3.87 13.58 0.94
CA CYS A 156 3.79 13.57 -0.51
C CYS A 156 3.63 15.01 -1.07
N PRO A 157 4.20 15.29 -2.26
CA PRO A 157 4.14 16.63 -2.85
C PRO A 157 2.72 17.19 -2.99
N LEU A 158 1.73 16.34 -3.26
CA LEU A 158 0.32 16.72 -3.34
C LEU A 158 -0.18 17.31 -2.00
N GLU A 159 0.00 16.59 -0.90
CA GLU A 159 -0.47 17.04 0.42
C GLU A 159 0.30 18.28 0.89
N MET A 160 1.59 18.35 0.60
CA MET A 160 2.38 19.55 0.87
C MET A 160 1.92 20.77 0.07
N PHE A 161 1.48 20.57 -1.17
CA PHE A 161 0.92 21.62 -2.03
C PHE A 161 -0.47 22.09 -1.56
N LEU A 162 -1.31 21.16 -1.10
CA LEU A 162 -2.68 21.45 -0.66
C LEU A 162 -2.77 22.05 0.75
N SER A 163 -1.79 21.74 1.60
CA SER A 163 -1.73 22.23 2.98
C SER A 163 -1.23 23.68 3.06
N LYS A 164 -1.62 24.38 4.12
CA LYS A 164 -1.11 25.72 4.42
C LYS A 164 0.37 25.64 4.79
N ALA A 165 1.16 26.65 4.44
CA ALA A 165 2.62 26.64 4.69
C ALA A 165 3.01 26.45 6.17
N PHE A 166 2.15 26.84 7.12
CA PHE A 166 2.38 26.65 8.56
C PHE A 166 1.91 25.28 9.08
N ASP A 167 1.15 24.51 8.30
CA ASP A 167 0.71 23.15 8.66
C ASP A 167 1.84 22.16 8.38
N ARG A 168 2.86 22.21 9.23
CA ARG A 168 4.09 21.41 9.09
C ARG A 168 4.42 20.71 10.40
N ASP A 169 4.66 19.42 10.34
CA ASP A 169 5.15 18.63 11.48
C ASP A 169 6.68 18.71 11.58
N GLN A 170 7.26 17.93 12.50
CA GLN A 170 8.71 17.90 12.72
C GLN A 170 9.50 17.31 11.54
N MET A 171 8.84 16.53 10.67
CA MET A 171 9.43 16.03 9.43
C MET A 171 9.36 17.06 8.30
N GLY A 172 8.68 18.20 8.49
CA GLY A 172 8.43 19.19 7.44
C GLY A 172 7.29 18.79 6.50
N CYS A 173 6.45 17.83 6.91
CA CYS A 173 5.33 17.30 6.14
C CYS A 173 4.00 17.91 6.61
N ALA A 174 2.92 17.77 5.83
CA ALA A 174 1.60 18.29 6.18
C ALA A 174 1.07 17.67 7.49
N SER A 175 1.12 18.42 8.60
CA SER A 175 0.88 17.89 9.95
C SER A 175 -0.53 17.35 10.13
N THR A 176 -1.54 18.05 9.61
CA THR A 176 -2.93 17.63 9.74
C THR A 176 -3.17 16.29 9.05
N CYS A 177 -2.67 16.11 7.81
CA CYS A 177 -2.78 14.84 7.09
C CYS A 177 -2.07 13.70 7.82
N ASN A 178 -0.83 13.96 8.28
CA ASN A 178 -0.01 12.99 8.99
C ASN A 178 -0.64 12.51 10.31
N ALA A 179 -1.27 13.41 11.09
CA ALA A 179 -1.97 13.03 12.32
C ALA A 179 -3.13 12.05 12.06
N LEU A 180 -3.84 12.21 10.94
CA LEU A 180 -4.95 11.34 10.55
C LEU A 180 -4.45 9.95 10.14
N VAL A 181 -3.38 9.91 9.37
CA VAL A 181 -2.74 8.67 8.94
C VAL A 181 -2.13 7.91 10.12
N GLN A 182 -1.52 8.61 11.08
CA GLN A 182 -1.01 8.01 12.30
C GLN A 182 -2.14 7.37 13.12
N SER A 183 -3.26 8.08 13.30
CA SER A 183 -4.45 7.53 13.99
C SER A 183 -5.00 6.28 13.29
N HIS A 184 -4.99 6.24 11.95
CA HIS A 184 -5.32 5.03 11.18
C HIS A 184 -4.39 3.87 11.53
N ASN A 185 -3.08 4.09 11.45
CA ASN A 185 -2.06 3.07 11.72
C ASN A 185 -2.12 2.56 13.16
N ASP A 186 -2.38 3.42 14.14
CA ASP A 186 -2.54 3.03 15.55
C ASP A 186 -3.74 2.10 15.75
N ASN A 187 -4.86 2.39 15.10
CA ASN A 187 -6.05 1.54 15.17
C ASN A 187 -5.88 0.23 14.39
N LEU A 188 -5.18 0.26 13.25
CA LEU A 188 -4.82 -0.94 12.50
C LEU A 188 -3.94 -1.88 13.34
N GLN A 189 -2.93 -1.35 14.02
CA GLN A 189 -2.08 -2.15 14.91
C GLN A 189 -2.87 -2.81 16.05
N LYS A 190 -3.83 -2.10 16.66
CA LYS A 190 -4.71 -2.69 17.68
C LYS A 190 -5.52 -3.86 17.12
N MET A 191 -6.08 -3.73 15.92
CA MET A 191 -6.81 -4.82 15.26
C MET A 191 -5.92 -6.02 14.95
N ILE A 192 -4.69 -5.78 14.50
CA ILE A 192 -3.71 -6.85 14.26
C ILE A 192 -3.37 -7.59 15.56
N LEU A 193 -3.17 -6.87 16.67
CA LEU A 193 -2.95 -7.49 17.98
C LEU A 193 -4.14 -8.35 18.43
N GLU A 194 -5.37 -7.94 18.12
CA GLU A 194 -6.56 -8.75 18.39
C GLU A 194 -6.61 -10.02 17.53
N TRP A 195 -6.27 -9.94 16.24
CA TRP A 195 -6.20 -11.11 15.37
C TRP A 195 -5.07 -12.06 15.80
N GLN A 196 -3.90 -11.55 16.18
CA GLN A 196 -2.82 -12.39 16.70
C GLN A 196 -3.24 -13.18 17.94
N LYS A 197 -4.07 -12.59 18.83
CA LYS A 197 -4.63 -13.28 20.00
C LYS A 197 -5.68 -14.33 19.61
N GLN A 198 -6.55 -14.01 18.65
CA GLN A 198 -7.63 -14.90 18.20
C GLN A 198 -7.12 -16.09 17.37
N TYR A 199 -6.01 -15.90 16.64
CA TYR A 199 -5.45 -16.87 15.71
C TYR A 199 -3.99 -17.20 16.08
N PRO A 200 -3.74 -17.84 17.25
CA PRO A 200 -2.38 -18.06 17.77
C PRO A 200 -1.51 -18.97 16.89
N ASN A 201 -2.14 -19.75 16.01
CA ASN A 201 -1.47 -20.62 15.04
C ASN A 201 -1.08 -19.90 13.74
N CYS A 202 -1.47 -18.63 13.58
CA CYS A 202 -1.14 -17.81 12.42
C CYS A 202 0.00 -16.84 12.75
N VAL A 203 0.73 -16.42 11.72
CA VAL A 203 1.67 -15.29 11.78
C VAL A 203 1.04 -14.13 11.01
N ILE A 204 0.59 -13.14 11.76
CA ILE A 204 0.00 -11.91 11.20
C ILE A 204 0.97 -10.77 11.52
N ALA A 205 1.78 -10.35 10.55
CA ALA A 205 2.79 -9.32 10.73
C ALA A 205 2.28 -7.95 10.30
N TYR A 206 2.54 -6.92 11.09
CA TYR A 206 2.35 -5.53 10.70
C TYR A 206 3.62 -5.01 10.01
N ALA A 207 3.54 -4.56 8.75
CA ALA A 207 4.63 -3.86 8.09
C ALA A 207 4.51 -2.35 8.33
N ASP A 208 5.45 -1.79 9.11
CA ASP A 208 5.44 -0.42 9.64
C ASP A 208 5.98 0.56 8.59
N PHE A 209 5.15 0.86 7.60
CA PHE A 209 5.52 1.75 6.51
C PHE A 209 5.82 3.17 6.99
N TRP A 210 5.11 3.63 8.02
CA TRP A 210 5.39 4.93 8.61
C TRP A 210 6.84 5.03 9.10
N ARG A 211 7.27 4.11 9.97
CA ARG A 211 8.63 4.15 10.52
C ARG A 211 9.70 3.91 9.47
N ALA A 212 9.43 3.02 8.49
CA ALA A 212 10.38 2.78 7.41
C ALA A 212 10.60 4.05 6.58
N PHE A 213 9.52 4.76 6.24
CA PHE A 213 9.60 6.03 5.53
C PHE A 213 10.32 7.09 6.36
N GLU A 214 9.95 7.26 7.64
CA GLU A 214 10.56 8.24 8.55
C GLU A 214 12.08 8.01 8.72
N THR A 215 12.50 6.75 8.81
CA THR A 215 13.92 6.39 8.92
C THR A 215 14.71 6.85 7.70
N ILE A 216 14.18 6.58 6.50
CA ILE A 216 14.80 7.02 5.25
C ILE A 216 14.76 8.53 5.15
N LEU A 217 13.62 9.17 5.44
CA LEU A 217 13.47 10.62 5.34
C LEU A 217 14.47 11.37 6.22
N THR A 218 14.65 10.93 7.47
CA THR A 218 15.54 11.59 8.43
C THR A 218 17.02 11.38 8.11
N HIS A 219 17.36 10.37 7.29
CA HIS A 219 18.72 10.02 6.88
C HIS A 219 18.86 9.96 5.36
N TYR A 220 18.07 10.74 4.61
CA TYR A 220 17.88 10.53 3.17
C TYR A 220 19.19 10.59 2.35
N LYS A 221 20.19 11.36 2.82
CA LYS A 221 21.53 11.40 2.24
C LYS A 221 22.28 10.07 2.36
N ASP A 222 22.12 9.35 3.47
CA ASP A 222 22.74 8.03 3.69
C ASP A 222 22.10 6.95 2.80
N TYR A 223 20.86 7.20 2.37
CA TYR A 223 20.13 6.42 1.37
C TYR A 223 20.32 6.94 -0.07
N GLU A 224 21.33 7.78 -0.30
CA GLU A 224 21.70 8.29 -1.62
C GLU A 224 20.62 9.18 -2.30
N PHE A 225 19.67 9.71 -1.54
CA PHE A 225 18.71 10.69 -2.05
C PHE A 225 19.25 12.11 -1.97
N ASP A 226 18.93 12.94 -2.96
CA ASP A 226 19.29 14.36 -3.00
C ASP A 226 18.20 15.26 -2.45
N GLU A 227 16.94 14.96 -2.76
CA GLU A 227 15.78 15.78 -2.47
C GLU A 227 14.64 14.92 -1.90
N PRO A 228 14.25 15.10 -0.63
CA PRO A 228 13.31 14.21 0.03
C PRO A 228 11.84 14.44 -0.34
N PHE A 229 11.47 15.65 -0.79
CA PHE A 229 10.06 16.04 -1.04
C PHE A 229 9.76 16.38 -2.49
N LYS A 230 10.77 16.53 -3.35
CA LYS A 230 10.57 16.91 -4.74
C LYS A 230 10.16 15.68 -5.56
N ALA A 231 9.20 15.84 -6.46
CA ALA A 231 8.82 14.80 -7.41
C ALA A 231 9.78 14.75 -8.61
N CYS A 232 10.10 13.55 -9.09
CA CYS A 232 10.86 13.38 -10.32
C CYS A 232 10.03 13.74 -11.57
N CYS A 233 8.79 13.26 -11.64
CA CYS A 233 7.88 13.48 -12.76
C CYS A 233 6.82 14.53 -12.42
N GLY A 234 6.79 15.62 -13.18
CA GLY A 234 5.82 16.69 -12.95
C GLY A 234 5.95 17.87 -13.92
N ALA A 235 5.29 18.97 -13.60
CA ALA A 235 5.12 20.13 -14.49
C ALA A 235 5.81 21.41 -13.98
N GLY A 236 6.88 21.28 -13.19
CA GLY A 236 7.58 22.40 -12.57
C GLY A 236 6.88 22.94 -11.31
N GLY A 237 7.26 24.14 -10.89
CA GLY A 237 6.78 24.76 -9.64
C GLY A 237 7.41 24.19 -8.36
N PRO A 238 6.94 24.62 -7.17
CA PRO A 238 7.39 24.05 -5.90
C PRO A 238 7.20 22.52 -5.87
N LEU A 239 8.23 21.81 -5.39
CA LEU A 239 8.29 20.34 -5.36
C LEU A 239 8.11 19.64 -6.72
N ASN A 240 8.22 20.38 -7.83
CA ASN A 240 7.94 19.89 -9.19
C ASN A 240 6.51 19.33 -9.34
N PHE A 241 5.53 19.86 -8.59
CA PHE A 241 4.16 19.35 -8.59
C PHE A 241 3.15 20.41 -9.06
N ASN A 242 2.19 19.97 -9.89
CA ASN A 242 1.06 20.80 -10.34
C ASN A 242 -0.23 19.96 -10.36
N MET A 243 -1.25 20.37 -9.60
CA MET A 243 -2.49 19.63 -9.49
C MET A 243 -3.31 19.56 -10.79
N HIS A 244 -3.03 20.42 -11.77
CA HIS A 244 -3.71 20.48 -13.07
C HIS A 244 -2.93 19.78 -14.19
N SER A 245 -1.67 19.42 -13.96
CA SER A 245 -0.84 18.69 -14.93
C SER A 245 -0.01 17.63 -14.21
N LEU A 246 -0.65 16.48 -14.00
CA LEU A 246 -0.09 15.33 -13.30
C LEU A 246 0.88 14.56 -14.20
N CYS A 247 1.83 13.84 -13.61
CA CYS A 247 2.78 13.00 -14.34
C CYS A 247 2.11 12.18 -15.46
N GLY A 248 2.69 12.22 -16.67
CA GLY A 248 2.13 11.60 -17.86
C GLY A 248 1.14 12.48 -18.65
N SER A 249 0.79 13.66 -18.14
CA SER A 249 0.01 14.67 -18.87
C SER A 249 0.90 15.52 -19.79
N ILE A 250 0.28 16.16 -20.79
CA ILE A 250 0.98 17.12 -21.67
C ILE A 250 1.59 18.24 -20.83
N GLY A 251 2.86 18.56 -21.09
CA GLY A 251 3.62 19.58 -20.36
C GLY A 251 4.29 19.07 -19.09
N THR A 252 4.26 17.75 -18.82
CA THR A 252 5.10 17.15 -17.78
C THR A 252 6.44 16.66 -18.32
N SER A 253 7.43 16.58 -17.44
CA SER A 253 8.76 16.04 -17.71
C SER A 253 9.24 15.20 -16.53
N THR A 254 10.15 14.28 -16.80
CA THR A 254 10.83 13.47 -15.78
C THR A 254 12.20 14.06 -15.49
N CYS A 255 12.65 13.93 -14.24
CA CYS A 255 14.02 14.21 -13.86
C CYS A 255 15.02 13.26 -14.56
N THR A 256 16.30 13.61 -14.56
CA THR A 256 17.35 12.83 -15.24
C THR A 256 17.66 11.51 -14.53
N ASP A 257 17.64 11.50 -13.20
CA ASP A 257 17.94 10.33 -12.39
C ASP A 257 16.90 10.16 -11.26
N PRO A 258 15.89 9.29 -11.45
CA PRO A 258 14.86 9.07 -10.43
C PRO A 258 15.41 8.35 -9.18
N SER A 259 16.57 7.69 -9.25
CA SER A 259 17.14 7.01 -8.08
C SER A 259 17.60 7.97 -6.98
N ARG A 260 17.79 9.25 -7.33
CA ARG A 260 18.21 10.32 -6.41
C ARG A 260 17.04 11.03 -5.73
N LEU A 261 15.78 10.69 -6.04
CA LEU A 261 14.60 11.32 -5.45
C LEU A 261 13.72 10.27 -4.76
N MET A 262 13.09 10.64 -3.64
CA MET A 262 12.18 9.74 -2.92
C MET A 262 10.81 9.63 -3.61
N HIS A 263 10.33 10.71 -4.24
CA HIS A 263 9.01 10.77 -4.87
C HIS A 263 9.09 10.68 -6.40
N TRP A 264 8.34 9.74 -6.97
CA TRP A 264 8.22 9.63 -8.43
C TRP A 264 7.31 10.72 -8.97
N ASP A 265 6.12 10.87 -8.39
CA ASP A 265 5.14 11.90 -8.75
C ASP A 265 4.58 12.56 -7.48
N GLY A 266 3.43 13.24 -7.58
CA GLY A 266 2.80 13.91 -6.45
C GLY A 266 2.31 13.01 -5.31
N ILE A 267 2.26 11.69 -5.52
CA ILE A 267 1.68 10.72 -4.58
C ILE A 267 2.63 9.54 -4.38
N HIS A 268 3.16 8.99 -5.47
CA HIS A 268 3.87 7.72 -5.47
C HIS A 268 5.38 7.93 -5.26
N LEU A 269 6.01 6.88 -4.74
CA LEU A 269 7.45 6.86 -4.47
C LEU A 269 8.20 6.32 -5.71
N THR A 270 9.50 6.59 -5.76
CA THR A 270 10.38 6.00 -6.77
C THR A 270 10.67 4.54 -6.48
N GLU A 271 11.12 3.78 -7.50
CA GLU A 271 11.61 2.41 -7.33
C GLU A 271 12.72 2.37 -6.26
N ALA A 272 13.64 3.35 -6.27
CA ALA A 272 14.72 3.43 -5.28
C ALA A 272 14.20 3.54 -3.85
N MET A 273 13.17 4.38 -3.64
CA MET A 273 12.52 4.50 -2.34
C MET A 273 11.82 3.18 -1.96
N TYR A 274 11.06 2.57 -2.87
CA TYR A 274 10.42 1.27 -2.61
C TYR A 274 11.42 0.15 -2.30
N LYS A 275 12.60 0.17 -2.92
CA LYS A 275 13.69 -0.78 -2.63
C LYS A 275 14.16 -0.66 -1.19
N HIS A 276 14.42 0.55 -0.71
CA HIS A 276 14.85 0.78 0.68
C HIS A 276 13.76 0.43 1.69
N ILE A 277 12.50 0.77 1.40
CA ILE A 277 11.36 0.38 2.23
C ILE A 277 11.24 -1.15 2.32
N ALA A 278 11.34 -1.83 1.18
CA ALA A 278 11.28 -3.29 1.13
C ALA A 278 12.42 -3.92 1.95
N ASP A 279 13.65 -3.40 1.83
CA ASP A 279 14.76 -3.89 2.64
C ASP A 279 14.53 -3.69 4.15
N LEU A 280 13.98 -2.54 4.56
CA LEU A 280 13.62 -2.30 5.96
C LEU A 280 12.57 -3.29 6.45
N PHE A 281 11.52 -3.55 5.66
CA PHE A 281 10.48 -4.53 6.01
C PHE A 281 11.00 -5.95 6.11
N LEU A 282 11.76 -6.38 5.10
CA LEU A 282 12.11 -7.78 4.89
C LEU A 282 13.35 -8.18 5.69
N ASN A 283 14.28 -7.24 5.91
CA ASN A 283 15.61 -7.51 6.45
C ASN A 283 15.92 -6.80 7.78
N GLN A 284 15.30 -5.65 8.08
CA GLN A 284 15.73 -4.81 9.22
C GLN A 284 14.70 -4.66 10.37
N GLY A 285 13.70 -5.55 10.44
CA GLY A 285 12.80 -5.61 11.60
C GLY A 285 11.69 -4.56 11.62
N TYR A 286 11.35 -3.97 10.47
CA TYR A 286 10.19 -3.07 10.34
C TYR A 286 8.86 -3.83 10.14
N CYS A 287 8.89 -5.16 10.24
CA CYS A 287 7.70 -5.98 10.42
C CYS A 287 7.58 -6.42 11.90
N LYS A 288 6.34 -6.51 12.42
CA LYS A 288 6.06 -7.03 13.78
C LYS A 288 4.97 -8.10 13.78
N PRO A 289 5.28 -9.39 14.07
CA PRO A 289 6.62 -9.96 14.19
C PRO A 289 7.47 -9.77 12.93
N SER A 290 8.78 -9.96 13.04
CA SER A 290 9.71 -9.74 11.94
C SER A 290 9.39 -10.62 10.73
N PHE A 291 9.71 -10.14 9.53
CA PHE A 291 9.47 -10.92 8.31
C PHE A 291 10.28 -12.23 8.33
N GLN A 292 11.48 -12.22 8.90
CA GLN A 292 12.29 -13.43 9.05
C GLN A 292 11.64 -14.46 9.99
N GLU A 293 11.00 -14.04 11.08
CA GLU A 293 10.22 -14.96 11.93
C GLU A 293 9.05 -15.60 11.17
N LEU A 294 8.36 -14.81 10.33
CA LEU A 294 7.30 -15.32 9.46
C LEU A 294 7.86 -16.38 8.50
N VAL A 295 8.98 -16.09 7.82
CA VAL A 295 9.61 -17.03 6.88
C VAL A 295 10.11 -18.31 7.58
N LYS A 296 10.69 -18.19 8.79
CA LYS A 296 11.13 -19.34 9.59
C LYS A 296 9.96 -20.25 9.94
N LYS A 297 8.89 -19.68 10.51
CA LYS A 297 7.66 -20.43 10.82
C LYS A 297 7.07 -21.11 9.59
N LYS A 298 7.04 -20.42 8.44
CA LYS A 298 6.55 -21.00 7.18
C LYS A 298 7.38 -22.20 6.71
N ARG A 299 8.69 -22.16 6.90
CA ARG A 299 9.61 -23.25 6.53
C ARG A 299 9.67 -24.37 7.57
N GLY A 300 8.92 -24.26 8.67
CA GLY A 300 8.97 -25.22 9.78
C GLY A 300 10.27 -25.20 10.57
N MET A 301 10.97 -24.04 10.58
CA MET A 301 12.22 -23.81 11.30
C MET A 301 12.03 -22.95 12.54
#